data_AF-A0A0F8XY34-F1
#
_entry.id   AF-A0A0F8XY34-F1
#
_cell.length_a   1.000
_cell.length_b   1.000
_cell.length_c   1.000
_cell.angle_alpha   90.00
_cell.angle_beta   90.00
_cell.angle_gamma   90.00
#
_symmetry.space_group_name_H-M   'P 1'
#
loop_
_entity.id
_entity.type
_entity.pdbx_description
1 polymer ?
#
loop_
_entity_poly.entity_id
_entity_poly.type
_entity_poly.pdbx_seq_one_letter_code
_entity_poly.pdbx_strand_id
1 'polypeptide(L)'
;MHLGARQADVGFIKEHVARIAADPSGRYVYLGDGGECTTKVSKGELYEQTLSPDEQIDAVVELLEPVRGKGLFGLSGNHDRRISKLSGLDWTKALCTRLEIPYMGVACFMRLSMLSFRPDGKRAGPVTYDLFWHHGTDSSSLLGGKIRAAKKL
;
A
#
# COMPACT_ATOMS: atom_id res chain seq x y z
N MET A 1 6.68 -1.04 -2.25
CA MET A 1 7.73 -0.07 -1.86
C MET A 1 9.05 -0.79 -1.69
N HIS A 2 9.05 -1.96 -1.04
CA HIS A 2 10.23 -2.81 -0.88
C HIS A 2 11.40 -2.08 -0.20
N LEU A 3 11.10 -1.31 0.85
CA LEU A 3 12.09 -0.58 1.61
C LEU A 3 13.13 -1.56 2.18
N GLY A 4 14.42 -1.24 2.03
CA GLY A 4 15.51 -2.16 2.37
C GLY A 4 16.04 -2.95 1.17
N ALA A 5 15.37 -2.90 0.01
CA ALA A 5 15.97 -3.33 -1.25
C ALA A 5 16.83 -2.22 -1.88
N ARG A 6 17.98 -2.57 -2.44
CA ARG A 6 18.91 -1.60 -3.07
C ARG A 6 18.27 -0.79 -4.21
N GLN A 7 17.32 -1.40 -4.91
CA GLN A 7 16.57 -0.78 -6.01
C GLN A 7 15.36 0.05 -5.56
N ALA A 8 15.08 0.18 -4.26
CA ALA A 8 13.94 0.95 -3.79
C ALA A 8 14.15 2.45 -4.08
N ASP A 9 13.29 3.03 -4.93
CA ASP A 9 13.33 4.45 -5.26
C ASP A 9 12.60 5.28 -4.19
N VAL A 10 13.32 5.57 -3.11
CA VAL A 10 12.80 6.39 -2.01
C VAL A 10 12.50 7.83 -2.46
N GLY A 11 13.21 8.34 -3.46
CA GLY A 11 12.97 9.67 -4.02
C GLY A 11 11.59 9.77 -4.66
N PHE A 12 11.26 8.81 -5.52
CA PHE A 12 9.95 8.70 -6.15
C PHE A 12 8.81 8.55 -5.13
N ILE A 13 9.02 7.76 -4.07
CA ILE A 13 8.05 7.61 -2.97
C ILE A 13 7.81 8.96 -2.28
N LYS A 14 8.88 9.67 -1.90
CA LYS A 14 8.78 10.97 -1.22
C LYS A 14 8.06 12.01 -2.08
N GLU A 15 8.30 12.03 -3.39
CA GLU A 15 7.58 12.90 -4.33
C GLU A 15 6.07 12.61 -4.33
N HIS A 16 5.68 11.32 -4.34
CA HIS A 16 4.28 10.92 -4.29
C HIS A 16 3.61 11.30 -2.97
N VAL A 17 4.30 11.10 -1.85
CA VAL A 17 3.83 11.53 -0.53
C VAL A 17 3.64 13.04 -0.50
N ALA A 18 4.60 13.81 -1.01
CA ALA A 18 4.50 15.27 -1.08
C ALA A 18 3.30 15.72 -1.92
N ARG A 19 3.05 15.09 -3.06
CA ARG A 19 1.88 15.37 -3.90
C ARG A 19 0.56 15.11 -3.16
N ILE A 20 0.46 13.98 -2.46
CA ILE A 20 -0.73 13.65 -1.65
C ILE A 20 -0.87 14.64 -0.49
N ALA A 21 0.22 15.03 0.16
CA ALA A 21 0.22 15.99 1.26
C ALA A 21 -0.30 17.36 0.82
N ALA A 22 0.13 17.83 -0.36
CA ALA A 22 -0.28 19.12 -0.92
C ALA A 22 -1.75 19.20 -1.37
N ASP A 23 -2.38 18.07 -1.71
CA ASP A 23 -3.78 18.01 -2.15
C ASP A 23 -4.74 17.84 -0.97
N PRO A 24 -5.65 18.80 -0.67
CA PRO A 24 -6.65 18.67 0.40
C PRO A 24 -7.58 17.45 0.23
N SER A 25 -7.89 17.11 -1.02
CA SER A 25 -8.72 15.95 -1.38
C SER A 25 -7.91 14.65 -1.54
N GLY A 26 -6.58 14.74 -1.52
CA GLY A 26 -5.67 13.63 -1.69
C GLY A 26 -5.92 12.55 -0.63
N ARG A 27 -6.06 11.30 -1.08
CA ARG A 27 -6.20 10.12 -0.23
C ARG A 27 -5.33 9.01 -0.79
N TYR A 28 -4.95 8.06 0.05
CA TYR A 28 -4.23 6.87 -0.40
C TYR A 28 -4.80 5.60 0.21
N VAL A 29 -4.57 4.50 -0.50
CA VAL A 29 -4.77 3.14 -0.02
C VAL A 29 -3.40 2.49 0.03
N TYR A 30 -3.08 1.85 1.15
CA TYR A 30 -1.84 1.11 1.29
C TYR A 30 -2.05 -0.34 0.83
N LEU A 31 -1.32 -0.78 -0.19
CA LEU A 31 -1.52 -2.09 -0.81
C LEU A 31 -0.43 -3.10 -0.45
N GLY A 32 0.25 -2.98 0.69
CA GLY A 32 1.23 -3.97 1.17
C GLY A 32 2.62 -3.83 0.55
N ASP A 33 3.51 -4.78 0.89
CA ASP A 33 4.91 -4.84 0.45
C ASP A 33 5.68 -3.52 0.69
N GLY A 34 5.52 -3.00 1.92
CA GLY A 34 6.21 -1.81 2.42
C GLY A 34 7.69 -2.05 2.58
N GLY A 35 8.03 -3.04 3.41
CA GLY A 35 9.38 -3.55 3.57
C GLY A 35 9.70 -4.64 2.55
N GLU A 36 10.97 -4.76 2.22
CA GLU A 36 11.47 -5.89 1.44
C GLU A 36 11.41 -7.18 2.27
N CYS A 37 11.76 -7.08 3.56
CA CYS A 37 11.69 -8.16 4.54
C CYS A 37 12.25 -9.49 3.99
N THR A 38 13.43 -9.41 3.37
CA THR A 38 14.11 -10.61 2.86
C THR A 38 14.42 -11.54 4.02
N THR A 39 14.08 -12.82 3.86
CA THR A 39 14.37 -13.91 4.79
C THR A 39 15.26 -14.95 4.13
N LYS A 40 15.88 -15.84 4.93
CA LYS A 40 16.71 -16.96 4.42
C LYS A 40 16.02 -17.85 3.38
N VAL A 41 14.69 -17.87 3.35
CA VAL A 41 13.87 -18.68 2.44
C VAL A 41 13.27 -17.87 1.28
N SER A 42 13.54 -16.57 1.22
CA SER A 42 13.07 -15.70 0.13
C SER A 42 14.12 -15.59 -0.97
N LYS A 43 13.69 -15.18 -2.17
CA LYS A 43 14.58 -15.06 -3.34
C LYS A 43 15.49 -13.82 -3.32
N GLY A 44 15.38 -12.96 -2.30
CA GLY A 44 16.19 -11.74 -2.16
C GLY A 44 17.53 -12.01 -1.49
N GLU A 45 18.47 -11.09 -1.66
CA GLU A 45 19.79 -11.17 -1.02
C GLU A 45 19.74 -10.68 0.42
N LEU A 46 19.75 -11.62 1.36
CA LEU A 46 19.64 -11.35 2.80
C LEU A 46 20.81 -10.48 3.30
N TYR A 47 22.00 -10.67 2.75
CA TYR A 47 23.21 -9.96 3.17
C TYR A 47 23.28 -8.51 2.66
N GLU A 48 22.39 -8.13 1.73
CA GLU A 48 22.29 -6.74 1.25
C GLU A 48 21.24 -5.93 2.02
N GLN A 49 20.47 -6.55 2.92
CA GLN A 49 19.50 -5.83 3.76
C GLN A 49 20.23 -4.96 4.78
N THR A 50 19.96 -3.66 4.76
CA THR A 50 20.54 -2.69 5.70
C THR A 50 19.68 -2.45 6.94
N LEU A 51 18.42 -2.90 6.91
CA LEU A 51 17.43 -2.72 7.98
C LEU A 51 16.76 -4.05 8.29
N SER A 52 16.54 -4.33 9.57
CA SER A 52 15.70 -5.44 10.03
C SER A 52 14.22 -5.24 9.63
N PRO A 53 13.41 -6.30 9.61
CA PRO A 53 11.98 -6.17 9.28
C PRO A 53 11.21 -5.18 10.15
N ASP A 54 11.54 -5.03 11.43
CA ASP A 54 10.86 -4.06 12.31
C ASP A 54 11.33 -2.62 12.04
N GLU A 55 12.63 -2.40 11.84
CA GLU A 55 13.16 -1.09 11.43
C GLU A 55 12.61 -0.64 10.07
N GLN A 56 12.33 -1.58 9.16
CA GLN A 56 11.63 -1.28 7.90
C GLN A 56 10.20 -0.77 8.15
N ILE A 57 9.51 -1.20 9.21
CA ILE A 57 8.19 -0.66 9.55
C ILE A 57 8.34 0.80 9.93
N ASP A 58 9.24 1.10 10.87
CA ASP A 58 9.44 2.45 11.37
C ASP A 58 9.86 3.41 10.25
N ALA A 59 10.74 2.97 9.34
CA ALA A 59 11.12 3.75 8.17
C ALA A 59 9.95 4.00 7.20
N VAL A 60 9.03 3.04 7.04
CA VAL A 60 7.82 3.24 6.22
C VAL A 60 6.81 4.16 6.94
N VAL A 61 6.70 4.08 8.26
CA VAL A 61 5.91 5.03 9.06
C VAL A 61 6.43 6.44 8.86
N GLU A 62 7.74 6.67 9.02
CA GLU A 62 8.37 7.98 8.84
C GLU A 62 8.10 8.55 7.43
N LEU A 63 8.19 7.72 6.39
CA LEU A 63 7.91 8.13 5.03
C LEU A 63 6.45 8.53 4.81
N LEU A 64 5.51 7.87 5.49
CA LEU A 64 4.08 8.10 5.33
C LEU A 64 3.52 9.09 6.35
N GLU A 65 4.28 9.49 7.36
CA GLU A 65 3.86 10.43 8.41
C GLU A 65 3.24 11.73 7.85
N PRO A 66 3.80 12.37 6.80
CA PRO A 66 3.22 13.60 6.23
C PRO A 66 1.80 13.42 5.69
N VAL A 67 1.37 12.19 5.43
CA VAL A 67 0.06 11.85 4.89
C VAL A 67 -0.74 10.93 5.80
N ARG A 68 -0.30 10.65 7.03
CA ARG A 68 -0.93 9.68 7.95
C ARG A 68 -2.45 9.80 8.03
N GLY A 69 -2.97 11.01 8.24
CA GLY A 69 -4.42 11.29 8.32
C GLY A 69 -5.20 11.21 6.99
N LYS A 70 -4.53 10.85 5.88
CA LYS A 70 -5.13 10.72 4.53
C LYS A 70 -5.25 9.27 4.06
N GLY A 71 -4.81 8.30 4.86
CA GLY A 71 -4.90 6.88 4.53
C GLY A 71 -6.31 6.33 4.75
N LEU A 72 -6.87 5.68 3.74
CA LEU A 72 -8.22 5.11 3.82
C LEU A 72 -8.21 3.74 4.52
N PHE A 73 -7.26 2.89 4.15
CA PHE A 73 -7.02 1.57 4.74
C PHE A 73 -5.72 0.97 4.19
N GLY A 74 -5.27 -0.13 4.79
CA GLY A 74 -4.19 -0.97 4.32
C GLY A 74 -4.57 -2.43 4.07
N LEU A 75 -3.87 -3.05 3.13
CA LEU A 75 -3.97 -4.47 2.77
C LEU A 75 -2.60 -5.14 2.81
N SER A 76 -2.59 -6.41 3.22
CA SER A 76 -1.41 -7.26 3.25
C SER A 76 -0.91 -7.59 1.85
N GLY A 77 0.39 -7.47 1.66
CA GLY A 77 1.10 -7.91 0.47
C GLY A 77 1.60 -9.34 0.53
N ASN A 78 2.28 -9.76 -0.54
CA ASN A 78 2.82 -11.10 -0.64
C ASN A 78 4.06 -11.28 0.26
N HIS A 79 4.86 -10.23 0.44
CA HIS A 79 6.01 -10.24 1.34
C HIS A 79 5.55 -10.27 2.80
N ASP A 80 4.53 -9.47 3.15
CA ASP A 80 3.92 -9.46 4.48
C ASP A 80 3.42 -10.85 4.90
N ARG A 81 2.71 -11.53 4.00
CA ARG A 81 2.20 -12.90 4.23
C ARG A 81 3.33 -13.92 4.40
N ARG A 82 4.47 -13.72 3.73
CA ARG A 82 5.65 -14.59 3.89
C ARG A 82 6.23 -14.45 5.29
N ILE A 83 6.36 -13.21 5.78
CA ILE A 83 6.84 -12.91 7.13
C ILE A 83 5.88 -13.44 8.19
N SER A 84 4.58 -13.23 8.01
CA SER A 84 3.56 -13.74 8.93
C SER A 84 3.60 -15.25 9.07
N LYS A 85 3.80 -16.00 7.97
CA LYS A 85 3.94 -17.46 8.01
C LYS A 85 5.19 -17.93 8.76
N LEU A 86 6.28 -17.17 8.69
CA LEU A 86 7.56 -17.56 9.31
C LEU A 86 7.66 -17.17 10.79
N SER A 87 7.07 -16.04 11.16
CA SER A 87 7.28 -15.40 12.46
C SER A 87 6.00 -15.21 13.28
N GLY A 88 4.82 -15.42 12.68
CA GLY A 88 3.53 -15.05 13.27
C GLY A 88 3.22 -13.54 13.22
N LEU A 89 4.18 -12.70 12.83
CA LEU A 89 4.02 -11.26 12.77
C LEU A 89 3.32 -10.82 11.47
N ASP A 90 2.15 -10.20 11.59
CA ASP A 90 1.52 -9.50 10.47
C ASP A 90 2.12 -8.09 10.33
N TRP A 91 3.07 -7.97 9.42
CA TRP A 91 3.87 -6.76 9.21
C TRP A 91 3.01 -5.56 8.81
N THR A 92 2.12 -5.72 7.82
CA THR A 92 1.20 -4.65 7.40
C THR A 92 0.21 -4.29 8.51
N LYS A 93 -0.31 -5.25 9.28
CA LYS A 93 -1.16 -4.93 10.43
C LYS A 93 -0.43 -4.05 11.45
N ALA A 94 0.84 -4.36 11.73
CA ALA A 94 1.66 -3.55 12.64
C ALA A 94 1.89 -2.14 12.07
N LEU A 95 2.17 -2.02 10.77
CA LEU A 95 2.28 -0.72 10.09
C LEU A 95 0.98 0.09 10.17
N CYS A 96 -0.16 -0.51 9.80
CA CYS A 96 -1.47 0.15 9.83
C CYS A 96 -1.84 0.61 11.24
N THR A 97 -1.49 -0.18 12.26
CA THR A 97 -1.69 0.20 13.67
C THR A 97 -0.89 1.45 14.02
N ARG A 98 0.40 1.51 13.64
CA ARG A 98 1.27 2.68 13.87
C ARG A 98 0.78 3.92 13.11
N LEU A 99 0.27 3.75 11.89
CA LEU A 99 -0.30 4.83 11.07
C LEU A 99 -1.73 5.23 11.47
N GLU A 100 -2.38 4.50 12.39
CA GLU A 100 -3.80 4.71 12.76
C GLU A 100 -4.77 4.64 11.58
N ILE A 101 -4.50 3.74 10.61
CA ILE A 101 -5.40 3.47 9.48
C ILE A 101 -6.02 2.08 9.59
N PRO A 102 -7.26 1.87 9.10
CA PRO A 102 -7.89 0.55 9.12
C PRO A 102 -7.06 -0.51 8.39
N TYR A 103 -6.88 -1.68 8.99
CA TYR A 103 -6.30 -2.85 8.32
C TYR A 103 -7.42 -3.79 7.86
N MET A 104 -7.48 -4.05 6.55
CA MET A 104 -8.57 -4.83 5.95
C MET A 104 -8.15 -6.27 5.58
N GLY A 105 -6.97 -6.73 6.01
CA GLY A 105 -6.49 -8.08 5.71
C GLY A 105 -5.95 -8.19 4.28
N VAL A 106 -6.35 -9.24 3.55
CA VAL A 106 -5.76 -9.60 2.24
C VAL A 106 -6.46 -8.89 1.07
N ALA A 107 -7.77 -8.66 1.19
CA ALA A 107 -8.57 -7.99 0.17
C ALA A 107 -9.76 -7.27 0.82
N CYS A 108 -10.29 -6.25 0.14
CA CYS A 108 -11.38 -5.43 0.65
C CYS A 108 -12.35 -5.05 -0.47
N PHE A 109 -13.65 -5.00 -0.17
CA PHE A 109 -14.64 -4.34 -1.01
C PHE A 109 -14.96 -2.97 -0.40
N MET A 110 -14.83 -1.92 -1.21
CA MET A 110 -15.10 -0.54 -0.80
C MET A 110 -16.14 0.07 -1.72
N ARG A 111 -17.19 0.63 -1.12
CA ARG A 111 -18.10 1.56 -1.79
C ARG A 111 -17.63 2.99 -1.53
N LEU A 112 -17.19 3.68 -2.58
CA LEU A 112 -16.72 5.06 -2.51
C LEU A 112 -17.76 5.99 -3.15
N SER A 113 -18.41 6.82 -2.33
CA SER A 113 -19.36 7.83 -2.79
C SER A 113 -18.74 9.22 -2.74
N MET A 114 -18.59 9.84 -3.90
CA MET A 114 -18.09 11.20 -4.03
C MET A 114 -19.21 12.19 -4.29
N LEU A 115 -19.08 13.39 -3.75
CA LEU A 115 -19.96 14.49 -4.12
C LEU A 115 -19.68 14.88 -5.57
N SER A 116 -20.74 15.10 -6.33
CA SER A 116 -20.62 15.65 -7.68
C SER A 116 -21.32 17.00 -7.75
N PHE A 117 -20.82 17.84 -8.64
CA PHE A 117 -21.32 19.18 -8.86
C PHE A 117 -21.61 19.36 -10.34
N ARG A 118 -22.72 20.04 -10.62
CA ARG A 118 -23.10 20.45 -11.97
C ARG A 118 -22.19 21.61 -12.43
N PRO A 119 -22.15 21.93 -13.73
CA PRO A 119 -21.39 23.08 -14.23
C PRO A 119 -21.78 24.43 -13.61
N ASP A 120 -23.02 24.57 -13.13
CA ASP A 120 -23.52 25.75 -12.41
C ASP A 120 -23.15 25.76 -10.91
N GLY A 121 -22.28 24.85 -10.46
CA GLY A 121 -21.79 24.74 -9.08
C GLY A 121 -22.78 24.11 -8.10
N LYS A 122 -24.00 23.76 -8.53
CA LYS A 122 -24.99 23.11 -7.66
C LYS A 122 -24.65 21.64 -7.46
N ARG A 123 -24.89 21.15 -6.23
CA ARG A 123 -24.71 19.74 -5.88
C ARG A 123 -25.60 18.86 -6.76
N ALA A 124 -24.99 17.92 -7.45
CA ALA A 124 -25.68 16.80 -8.09
C ALA A 124 -25.73 15.60 -7.14
N GLY A 125 -26.40 14.53 -7.57
CA GLY A 125 -26.40 13.27 -6.83
C GLY A 125 -24.96 12.74 -6.63
N PRO A 126 -24.69 11.99 -5.55
CA PRO A 126 -23.37 11.41 -5.35
C PRO A 126 -23.04 10.43 -6.48
N VAL A 127 -21.79 10.43 -6.93
CA VAL A 127 -21.28 9.41 -7.84
C VAL A 127 -20.64 8.33 -6.98
N THR A 128 -21.10 7.09 -7.14
CA THR A 128 -20.64 5.97 -6.32
C THR A 128 -19.88 4.96 -7.17
N TYR A 129 -18.74 4.52 -6.65
CA TYR A 129 -17.89 3.49 -7.22
C TYR A 129 -17.84 2.31 -6.27
N ASP A 130 -18.11 1.11 -6.80
CA ASP A 130 -17.92 -0.14 -6.10
C ASP A 130 -16.57 -0.73 -6.54
N LEU A 131 -15.66 -0.90 -5.57
CA LEU A 131 -14.25 -1.19 -5.81
C LEU A 131 -13.85 -2.45 -5.05
N PHE A 132 -13.18 -3.36 -5.74
CA PHE A 132 -12.51 -4.51 -5.12
C PHE A 132 -11.00 -4.26 -5.10
N TRP A 133 -10.41 -4.36 -3.91
CA TRP A 133 -9.00 -4.08 -3.66
C TRP A 133 -8.28 -5.34 -3.23
N HIS A 134 -7.13 -5.58 -3.84
CA HIS A 134 -6.19 -6.62 -3.46
C HIS A 134 -4.77 -6.16 -3.82
N HIS A 135 -3.76 -6.68 -3.13
CA HIS A 135 -2.35 -6.33 -3.36
C HIS A 135 -1.88 -6.60 -4.81
N GLY A 136 -2.36 -7.69 -5.41
CA GLY A 136 -1.94 -8.14 -6.74
C GLY A 136 -1.18 -9.46 -6.67
N THR A 137 -1.17 -10.20 -7.77
CA THR A 137 -0.59 -11.56 -7.83
C THR A 137 0.47 -11.72 -8.92
N ASP A 138 0.77 -10.66 -9.67
CA ASP A 138 1.55 -10.73 -10.89
C ASP A 138 2.61 -9.62 -10.95
N SER A 139 3.80 -9.99 -11.44
CA SER A 139 4.94 -9.11 -11.60
C SER A 139 5.07 -8.56 -13.03
N SER A 140 4.05 -8.73 -13.89
CA SER A 140 4.10 -8.22 -15.26
C SER A 140 4.09 -6.70 -15.29
N SER A 141 5.02 -6.14 -16.05
CA SER A 141 5.03 -4.72 -16.41
C SER A 141 4.01 -4.38 -17.50
N LEU A 142 3.43 -5.38 -18.18
CA LEU A 142 2.49 -5.19 -19.29
C LEU A 142 1.04 -5.15 -18.79
N LEU A 143 0.27 -4.21 -19.33
CA LEU A 143 -1.17 -4.05 -19.02
C LEU A 143 -1.94 -5.36 -19.21
N GLY A 144 -1.68 -6.09 -20.31
CA GLY A 144 -2.33 -7.37 -20.60
C GLY A 144 -2.05 -8.45 -19.55
N GLY A 145 -0.83 -8.49 -19.00
CA GLY A 145 -0.45 -9.41 -17.92
C GLY A 145 -1.23 -9.10 -16.64
N LYS A 146 -1.27 -7.82 -16.25
CA LYS A 146 -2.00 -7.36 -15.07
C LYS A 146 -3.50 -7.64 -15.15
N ILE A 147 -4.14 -7.34 -16.29
CA ILE A 147 -5.57 -7.64 -16.51
C ILE A 147 -5.83 -9.14 -16.42
N ARG A 148 -4.96 -9.96 -17.02
CA ARG A 148 -5.13 -11.42 -17.00
C ARG A 148 -5.01 -11.98 -15.59
N ALA A 149 -4.09 -11.46 -14.79
CA ALA A 149 -3.95 -11.85 -13.39
C ALA A 149 -5.18 -11.46 -12.55
N ALA A 150 -5.69 -10.24 -12.74
CA ALA A 150 -6.90 -9.78 -12.07
C ALA A 150 -8.13 -10.63 -12.40
N LYS A 151 -8.27 -11.09 -13.66
CA LYS A 151 -9.36 -11.99 -14.08
C LYS A 151 -9.34 -13.38 -13.43
N LYS A 152 -8.26 -13.78 -12.75
CA LYS A 152 -8.13 -15.07 -12.07
C LYS A 152 -8.49 -15.01 -10.58
N LEU A 153 -8.77 -13.82 -10.06
CA LEU A 153 -9.22 -13.58 -8.70
C LEU A 153 -10.75 -13.65 -8.63
#